data_AF-A0A2V5QY55-F1
#
_entry.id   AF-A0A2V5QY55-F1
#
_cell.length_a   1.000
_cell.length_b   1.000
_cell.length_c   1.000
_cell.angle_alpha   90.00
_cell.angle_beta   90.00
_cell.angle_gamma   90.00
#
_symmetry.space_group_name_H-M   'P 1'
#
loop_
_entity.id
_entity.type
_entity.pdbx_description
1 polymer ?
#
loop_
_entity_poly.entity_id
_entity_poly.type
_entity_poly.pdbx_seq_one_letter_code
_entity_poly.pdbx_strand_id
1 'polypeptide(L)' 'MSDESILRYTDLAALIQMARARGWPTIRIVRTMSLGLTYTDTLKVARKAAPLLDISVSEFMRLRKNE' A
#
# COMPACT_ATOMS: atom_id res chain seq x y z
N MET A 1 24.85 -3.72 1.34
CA MET A 1 24.61 -2.68 0.32
C MET A 1 23.39 -3.14 -0.49
N SER A 2 22.19 -2.80 -0.05
CA SER A 2 21.42 -1.62 -0.51
C SER A 2 20.74 -1.78 -1.88
N ASP A 3 20.67 -2.97 -2.46
CA ASP A 3 19.96 -3.19 -3.74
C ASP A 3 18.57 -3.84 -3.61
N GLU A 4 18.32 -4.63 -2.56
CA GLU A 4 16.99 -5.28 -2.39
C GLU A 4 15.86 -4.29 -2.06
N SER A 5 16.23 -3.11 -1.55
CA SER A 5 15.25 -2.08 -1.15
C SER A 5 14.74 -1.24 -2.33
N ILE A 6 15.51 -1.14 -3.42
CA ILE A 6 15.18 -0.31 -4.59
C ILE A 6 14.18 -1.04 -5.51
N LEU A 7 14.34 -2.36 -5.67
CA LEU A 7 13.42 -3.17 -6.47
C LEU A 7 12.01 -3.21 -5.87
N ARG A 8 11.87 -3.43 -4.55
CA ARG A 8 10.53 -3.46 -3.89
C ARG A 8 9.80 -2.11 -3.87
N TYR A 9 10.52 -0.99 -3.87
CA TYR A 9 9.89 0.34 -3.85
C TYR A 9 9.39 0.75 -5.24
N THR A 10 10.11 0.35 -6.29
CA THR A 10 9.71 0.54 -7.69
C THR A 10 8.41 -0.21 -7.98
N ASP A 11 8.26 -1.42 -7.42
CA ASP A 11 7.03 -2.22 -7.56
C ASP A 11 5.81 -1.57 -6.90
N LEU A 12 5.98 -0.90 -5.76
CA LEU A 12 4.86 -0.37 -4.98
C LEU A 12 4.23 0.85 -5.63
N ALA A 13 5.07 1.81 -6.05
CA ALA A 13 4.61 3.01 -6.73
C ALA A 13 3.99 2.65 -8.09
N ALA A 14 4.61 1.73 -8.85
CA ALA A 14 4.07 1.25 -10.12
C ALA A 14 2.71 0.56 -9.93
N LEU A 15 2.55 -0.30 -8.92
CA LEU A 15 1.29 -0.96 -8.62
C LEU A 15 0.18 0.06 -8.29
N ILE A 16 0.49 1.05 -7.45
CA ILE A 16 -0.46 2.11 -7.11
C ILE A 16 -0.86 2.90 -8.36
N GLN A 17 0.10 3.30 -9.19
CA GLN A 17 -0.16 4.03 -10.44
C GLN A 17 -1.00 3.21 -11.42
N MET A 18 -0.70 1.92 -11.60
CA MET A 18 -1.49 1.03 -12.46
C MET A 18 -2.92 0.86 -11.93
N ALA A 19 -3.10 0.75 -10.61
CA ALA A 19 -4.43 0.64 -10.02
C ALA A 19 -5.24 1.93 -10.18
N ARG A 20 -4.59 3.10 -9.98
CA ARG A 20 -5.20 4.42 -10.26
C ARG A 20 -5.58 4.57 -11.73
N ALA A 21 -4.71 4.17 -12.65
CA ALA A 21 -4.98 4.19 -14.10
C ALA A 21 -6.18 3.29 -14.49
N ARG A 22 -6.44 2.23 -13.72
CA ARG A 22 -7.63 1.36 -13.85
C ARG A 22 -8.86 1.89 -13.11
N GLY A 23 -8.81 3.11 -12.56
CA GLY A 23 -9.92 3.72 -11.81
C GLY A 23 -10.20 3.06 -10.46
N TRP A 24 -9.23 2.34 -9.87
CA TRP A 24 -9.46 1.72 -8.58
C TRP A 24 -9.54 2.77 -7.47
N PRO A 25 -10.54 2.69 -6.57
CA PRO A 25 -10.60 3.55 -5.40
C PRO A 25 -9.49 3.18 -4.41
N THR A 26 -9.01 4.16 -3.63
CA THR A 26 -7.95 3.98 -2.63
C THR A 26 -8.20 2.78 -1.72
N ILE A 27 -9.45 2.57 -1.28
CA ILE A 27 -9.84 1.45 -0.43
C ILE A 27 -9.57 0.08 -1.08
N ARG A 28 -9.80 -0.05 -2.39
CA ARG A 28 -9.55 -1.30 -3.12
C ARG A 28 -8.05 -1.57 -3.22
N ILE A 29 -7.27 -0.52 -3.50
CA ILE A 29 -5.80 -0.60 -3.56
C ILE A 29 -5.24 -1.08 -2.21
N VAL A 30 -5.64 -0.42 -1.11
CA VAL A 30 -5.23 -0.77 0.26
C VAL A 30 -5.56 -2.23 0.60
N ARG A 31 -6.76 -2.70 0.25
CA ARG A 31 -7.18 -4.09 0.52
C ARG A 31 -6.37 -5.08 -0.29
N THR A 32 -6.15 -4.84 -1.58
CA THR A 32 -5.32 -5.72 -2.41
C THR A 32 -3.88 -5.79 -1.88
N MET A 33 -3.32 -4.67 -1.44
CA MET A 33 -1.96 -4.63 -0.91
C MET A 33 -1.79 -5.27 0.47
N SER A 34 -2.87 -5.42 1.23
CA SER A 34 -2.84 -5.95 2.60
C SER A 34 -3.53 -7.30 2.79
N LEU A 35 -4.08 -7.87 1.70
CA LEU A 35 -4.78 -9.14 1.72
C LEU A 35 -3.85 -10.26 2.20
N GLY A 36 -4.30 -11.02 3.21
CA GLY A 36 -3.53 -12.13 3.78
C GLY A 36 -2.32 -11.72 4.63
N LEU A 37 -2.02 -10.42 4.77
CA LEU A 37 -0.91 -9.96 5.59
C LEU A 37 -1.27 -9.91 7.08
N THR A 38 -0.29 -10.25 7.93
CA THR A 38 -0.38 -10.03 9.37
C THR A 38 -0.53 -8.54 9.69
N TYR A 39 -0.96 -8.20 10.91
CA TYR A 39 -0.99 -6.80 11.36
C TYR A 39 0.38 -6.12 11.21
N THR A 40 1.43 -6.78 11.69
CA THR A 40 2.80 -6.27 11.67
C THR A 40 3.32 -6.03 10.25
N ASP A 41 3.07 -6.96 9.32
CA ASP A 41 3.52 -6.80 7.93
C ASP A 41 2.70 -5.75 7.18
N THR A 42 1.40 -5.66 7.47
CA THR A 42 0.56 -4.57 6.96
C THR A 42 1.10 -3.21 7.41
N LEU A 43 1.51 -3.08 8.67
CA LEU A 43 2.05 -1.82 9.19
C LEU A 43 3.34 -1.41 8.46
N LYS A 44 4.19 -2.38 8.09
CA LYS A 44 5.38 -2.12 7.25
C LYS A 44 4.99 -1.64 5.85
N VAL A 45 3.98 -2.25 5.23
CA VAL A 45 3.46 -1.83 3.91
C VAL A 45 2.83 -0.43 4.01
N ALA A 46 2.01 -0.17 5.02
CA ALA A 46 1.33 1.09 5.23
C ALA A 46 2.31 2.27 5.35
N ARG A 47 3.42 2.11 6.07
CA ARG A 47 4.47 3.15 6.18
C ARG A 47 5.08 3.55 4.83
N LYS A 48 5.10 2.64 3.85
CA LYS A 48 5.63 2.90 2.50
C LYS A 48 4.54 3.37 1.54
N ALA A 49 3.36 2.76 1.61
CA ALA A 49 2.26 2.99 0.68
C ALA A 49 1.44 4.24 1.00
N ALA A 50 1.30 4.59 2.29
CA ALA A 50 0.42 5.69 2.71
C ALA A 50 0.85 7.05 2.10
N PRO A 51 2.15 7.44 2.08
CA PRO A 51 2.59 8.63 1.37
C PRO A 51 2.31 8.60 -0.15
N LEU A 52 2.38 7.42 -0.77
CA LEU A 52 2.12 7.25 -2.21
C LEU A 52 0.62 7.28 -2.55
N LEU A 53 -0.24 7.04 -1.57
CA LEU A 53 -1.70 7.08 -1.68
C LEU A 53 -2.29 8.40 -1.21
N ASP A 54 -1.45 9.32 -0.73
CA ASP A 54 -1.83 10.60 -0.10
C ASP A 54 -2.79 10.41 1.09
N ILE A 55 -2.46 9.45 1.96
CA ILE A 55 -3.21 9.17 3.20
C ILE A 55 -2.26 8.96 4.37
N SER A 56 -2.79 8.99 5.60
CA SER A 56 -2.02 8.62 6.79
C SER A 56 -1.89 7.09 6.93
N VAL A 57 -0.89 6.64 7.69
CA VAL A 57 -0.77 5.22 8.06
C VAL A 57 -2.00 4.74 8.83
N SER A 58 -2.55 5.57 9.71
CA SER A 58 -3.78 5.28 10.46
C SER A 58 -4.97 5.07 9.52
N GLU A 59 -5.09 5.93 8.51
CA GLU A 59 -6.14 5.83 7.50
C GLU A 59 -5.97 4.57 6.63
N PHE A 60 -4.75 4.24 6.23
CA PHE A 60 -4.46 2.98 5.55
C PHE A 60 -4.94 1.77 6.38
N MET A 61 -4.62 1.77 7.67
CA MET A 61 -5.02 0.68 8.58
C MET A 61 -6.54 0.63 8.82
N ARG A 62 -7.22 1.78 8.77
CA ARG A 62 -8.69 1.88 8.82
C ARG A 62 -9.34 1.29 7.56
N LEU A 63 -8.89 1.71 6.38
CA LEU A 63 -9.39 1.25 5.08
C LEU A 63 -9.24 -0.27 4.87
N ARG A 64 -8.21 -0.88 5.50
CA ARG A 64 -8.07 -2.34 5.56
C ARG A 64 -9.24 -3.01 6.29
N LYS A 65 -9.71 -2.45 7.41
CA LYS A 65 -10.64 -3.11 8.35
C LYS A 65 -12.11 -3.12 7.93
N ASN A 66 -12.45 -2.57 6.76
CA ASN A 66 -13.80 -2.65 6.21
C ASN A 66 -14.84 -1.82 7.01
N GLU A 67 -14.41 -0.70 7.59
CA GLU A 67 -15.32 0.36 8.10
C GLU A 67 -15.67 1.37 7.01
#